data_AF-S4MR89-F1
#
_entry.id   AF-S4MR89-F1
#
_cell.length_a   1.000
_cell.length_b   1.000
_cell.length_c   1.000
_cell.angle_alpha   90.00
_cell.angle_beta   90.00
_cell.angle_gamma   90.00
#
_symmetry.space_group_name_H-M   'P 1'
#
loop_
_entity.id
_entity.type
_entity.pdbx_description
1 polymer ?
#
loop_
_entity_poly.entity_id
_entity_poly.type
_entity_poly.pdbx_seq_one_letter_code
_entity_poly.pdbx_strand_id
1 'polypeptide(L)'
;MFPQLEALLPHVQKPIQYVGGELNSTVKDWDSCDVRWALMYPDAYEVGLPNQGVQILYEVLNEQQGVLAERTYSVWPDLEELMREHGVPQFTVDSHRPVKAFDVLGLSFSTELGYTNMLAALDLSGIPLEAKDRGLDDPIVMAGGHAAFNPEPIADFIDCAVIGDGEQAVLEVTAIIRAWKAEGRPGGREELLFRLAKTAGCTCPASTTSSTCRTAVSPASYRSAAVSRGASPSTR
;
A
#
# COMPACT_ATOMS: atom_id res chain seq x y z
N MET A 1 9.96 -13.49 -13.64
CA MET A 1 10.69 -13.03 -12.43
C MET A 1 10.97 -14.19 -11.48
N PHE A 2 10.00 -15.06 -11.14
CA PHE A 2 10.21 -16.17 -10.21
C PHE A 2 11.47 -17.02 -10.46
N PRO A 3 11.84 -17.44 -11.69
CA PRO A 3 13.06 -18.23 -11.90
C PRO A 3 14.36 -17.52 -11.46
N GLN A 4 14.40 -16.18 -11.52
CA GLN A 4 15.54 -15.40 -11.04
C GLN A 4 15.56 -15.35 -9.51
N LEU A 5 14.39 -15.18 -8.88
CA LEU A 5 14.26 -15.24 -7.42
C LEU A 5 14.59 -16.64 -6.89
N GLU A 6 14.06 -17.68 -7.54
CA GLU A 6 14.24 -19.10 -7.18
C GLU A 6 15.72 -19.49 -7.14
N ALA A 7 16.53 -18.95 -8.05
CA ALA A 7 17.98 -19.17 -8.06
C ALA A 7 18.69 -18.58 -6.82
N LEU A 8 18.11 -17.58 -6.15
CA LEU A 8 18.67 -16.95 -4.95
C LEU A 8 18.25 -17.68 -3.67
N LEU A 9 17.10 -18.36 -3.67
CA LEU A 9 16.53 -18.98 -2.47
C LEU A 9 17.45 -20.00 -1.75
N PRO A 10 18.29 -20.80 -2.43
CA PRO A 10 19.24 -21.69 -1.76
C PRO A 10 20.30 -20.97 -0.92
N HIS A 11 20.46 -19.66 -1.10
CA HIS A 11 21.52 -18.86 -0.47
C HIS A 11 21.04 -18.02 0.74
N VAL A 12 19.75 -18.11 1.11
CA VAL A 12 19.16 -17.32 2.20
C VAL A 12 18.72 -18.20 3.38
N GLN A 13 18.56 -17.61 4.56
CA GLN A 13 18.25 -18.35 5.79
C GLN A 13 16.81 -18.89 5.84
N LYS A 14 15.84 -18.12 5.34
CA LYS A 14 14.40 -18.43 5.42
C LYS A 14 13.71 -18.45 4.04
N PRO A 15 14.12 -19.34 3.11
CA PRO A 15 13.64 -19.30 1.72
C PRO A 15 12.15 -19.55 1.57
N ILE A 16 11.55 -20.34 2.47
CA ILE A 16 10.13 -20.73 2.40
C ILE A 16 9.18 -19.54 2.42
N GLN A 17 9.59 -18.41 3.00
CA GLN A 17 8.79 -17.18 3.09
C GLN A 17 8.60 -16.48 1.74
N TYR A 18 9.35 -16.89 0.71
CA TYR A 18 9.40 -16.22 -0.59
C TYR A 18 8.86 -17.08 -1.74
N VAL A 19 8.59 -18.37 -1.49
CA VAL A 19 8.20 -19.35 -2.52
C VAL A 19 6.77 -19.11 -3.02
N GLY A 20 5.89 -18.53 -2.22
CA GLY A 20 4.47 -18.35 -2.56
C GLY A 20 3.67 -19.66 -2.47
N GLY A 21 2.55 -19.73 -3.19
CA GLY A 21 1.69 -20.93 -3.24
C GLY A 21 0.83 -21.14 -2.00
N GLU A 22 0.48 -20.06 -1.30
CA GLU A 22 -0.35 -20.11 -0.10
C GLU A 22 -1.76 -20.65 -0.35
N LEU A 23 -2.28 -21.39 0.62
CA LEU A 23 -3.69 -21.76 0.64
C LEU A 23 -4.53 -20.47 0.72
N ASN A 24 -5.52 -20.34 -0.16
CA ASN A 24 -6.38 -19.16 -0.34
C ASN A 24 -5.75 -17.98 -1.11
N SER A 25 -4.61 -18.17 -1.78
CA SER A 25 -4.16 -17.20 -2.77
C SER A 25 -5.18 -17.10 -3.91
N THR A 26 -5.64 -15.90 -4.23
CA THR A 26 -6.49 -15.62 -5.38
C THR A 26 -5.62 -15.40 -6.61
N VAL A 27 -5.81 -16.23 -7.63
CA VAL A 27 -5.13 -16.08 -8.93
C VAL A 27 -6.13 -15.55 -9.94
N LYS A 28 -5.89 -14.34 -10.46
CA LYS A 28 -6.64 -13.77 -11.58
C LYS A 28 -5.72 -13.53 -12.77
N ASP A 29 -6.30 -13.56 -13.96
CA ASP A 29 -5.56 -13.17 -15.15
C ASP A 29 -5.23 -11.67 -15.11
N TRP A 30 -3.94 -11.36 -15.17
CA TRP A 30 -3.40 -10.01 -15.05
C TRP A 30 -4.00 -9.07 -16.08
N ASP A 31 -4.10 -9.51 -17.33
CA ASP A 31 -4.58 -8.69 -18.45
C ASP A 31 -6.09 -8.47 -18.43
N SER A 32 -6.83 -9.29 -17.67
CA SER A 32 -8.27 -9.11 -17.42
C SER A 32 -8.61 -8.12 -16.29
N CYS A 33 -7.60 -7.61 -15.58
CA CYS A 33 -7.77 -6.70 -14.46
C CYS A 33 -7.46 -5.24 -14.82
N ASP A 34 -8.43 -4.36 -14.60
CA ASP A 34 -8.36 -2.92 -14.87
C ASP A 34 -7.61 -2.15 -13.77
N VAL A 35 -7.65 -2.64 -12.52
CA VAL A 35 -6.96 -2.03 -11.37
C VAL A 35 -6.22 -3.11 -10.58
N ARG A 36 -4.95 -2.86 -10.28
CA ARG A 36 -4.06 -3.84 -9.66
C ARG A 36 -3.39 -3.26 -8.43
N TRP A 37 -3.52 -3.94 -7.31
CA TRP A 37 -2.99 -3.57 -6.00
C TRP A 37 -1.89 -4.52 -5.55
N ALA A 38 -0.77 -3.97 -5.10
CA ALA A 38 0.18 -4.66 -4.24
C ALA A 38 -0.06 -4.19 -2.80
N LEU A 39 -0.56 -5.07 -1.95
CA LEU A 39 -0.77 -4.81 -0.52
C LEU A 39 0.47 -5.22 0.25
N MET A 40 1.10 -4.24 0.89
CA MET A 40 2.31 -4.43 1.65
C MET A 40 2.03 -4.35 3.15
N TYR A 41 2.42 -5.41 3.87
CA TYR A 41 2.72 -5.28 5.29
C TYR A 41 4.24 -5.09 5.44
N PRO A 42 4.71 -3.95 5.99
CA PRO A 42 6.12 -3.58 5.98
C PRO A 42 6.94 -4.28 7.07
N ASP A 43 6.85 -5.61 7.10
CA ASP A 43 7.62 -6.50 7.97
C ASP A 43 7.76 -7.86 7.28
N ALA A 44 8.53 -8.77 7.88
CA ALA A 44 8.72 -10.12 7.38
C ALA A 44 7.38 -10.85 7.22
N TYR A 45 7.34 -11.78 6.26
CA TYR A 45 6.17 -12.60 5.94
C TYR A 45 5.52 -13.24 7.19
N GLU A 46 6.32 -13.83 8.08
CA GLU A 46 5.83 -14.50 9.29
C GLU A 46 5.12 -13.54 10.28
N VAL A 47 5.42 -12.25 10.21
CA VAL A 47 4.79 -11.20 11.02
C VAL A 47 3.57 -10.62 10.30
N GLY A 48 3.67 -10.42 8.99
CA GLY A 48 2.62 -9.80 8.18
C GLY A 48 1.48 -10.73 7.80
N LEU A 49 1.74 -12.03 7.59
CA LEU A 49 0.72 -13.02 7.24
C LEU A 49 -0.49 -13.03 8.18
N PRO A 50 -0.33 -13.06 9.52
CA PRO A 50 -1.47 -13.06 10.46
C PRO A 50 -2.16 -11.69 10.60
N ASN A 51 -1.77 -10.65 9.86
CA ASN A 51 -2.41 -9.34 9.93
C ASN A 51 -3.81 -9.36 9.30
N GLN A 52 -4.85 -9.38 10.15
CA GLN A 52 -6.23 -9.42 9.69
C GLN A 52 -6.63 -8.24 8.80
N GLY A 53 -6.14 -7.04 9.10
CA GLY A 53 -6.45 -5.86 8.29
C GLY A 53 -6.02 -6.05 6.83
N VAL A 54 -4.80 -6.52 6.60
CA VAL A 54 -4.31 -6.81 5.24
C VAL A 54 -5.10 -7.92 4.57
N GLN A 55 -5.46 -8.99 5.29
CA GLN A 55 -6.25 -10.09 4.71
C GLN A 55 -7.67 -9.64 4.32
N ILE A 56 -8.30 -8.78 5.12
CA ILE A 56 -9.63 -8.23 4.80
C ILE A 56 -9.55 -7.37 3.54
N LEU A 57 -8.59 -6.45 3.44
CA LEU A 57 -8.42 -5.63 2.24
C LEU A 57 -8.13 -6.48 1.00
N TYR A 58 -7.33 -7.54 1.15
CA TYR A 58 -7.03 -8.49 0.10
C TYR A 58 -8.30 -9.19 -0.42
N GLU A 59 -9.15 -9.67 0.48
CA GLU A 59 -10.42 -10.32 0.14
C GLU A 59 -11.38 -9.34 -0.53
N VAL A 60 -11.64 -8.19 0.10
CA VAL A 60 -12.54 -7.15 -0.42
C VAL A 60 -12.17 -6.72 -1.84
N LEU A 61 -10.88 -6.51 -2.11
CA LEU A 61 -10.39 -6.15 -3.45
C LEU A 61 -10.52 -7.32 -4.44
N ASN A 62 -10.18 -8.54 -4.02
CA ASN A 62 -10.27 -9.71 -4.88
C ASN A 62 -11.70 -10.22 -5.11
N GLU A 63 -12.69 -9.76 -4.37
CA GLU A 63 -14.10 -9.98 -4.70
C GLU A 63 -14.59 -9.06 -5.83
N GLN A 64 -13.91 -7.94 -6.08
CA GLN A 64 -14.30 -7.01 -7.14
C GLN A 64 -13.97 -7.55 -8.53
N GLN A 65 -14.93 -7.41 -9.45
CA GLN A 65 -14.73 -7.75 -10.86
C GLN A 65 -13.70 -6.80 -11.50
N GLY A 66 -12.72 -7.39 -12.21
CA GLY A 66 -11.66 -6.63 -12.89
C GLY A 66 -10.63 -5.99 -11.96
N VAL A 67 -10.54 -6.43 -10.69
CA VAL A 67 -9.53 -5.95 -9.73
C VAL A 67 -8.66 -7.11 -9.32
N LEU A 68 -7.34 -6.90 -9.24
CA LEU A 68 -6.39 -7.86 -8.68
C LEU A 68 -5.75 -7.24 -7.44
N ALA A 69 -5.69 -7.99 -6.34
CA ALA A 69 -4.83 -7.66 -5.22
C ALA A 69 -3.86 -8.81 -4.96
N GLU A 70 -2.59 -8.49 -4.84
CA GLU A 70 -1.52 -9.41 -4.45
C GLU A 70 -0.79 -8.84 -3.22
N ARG A 71 -0.13 -9.69 -2.45
CA ARG A 71 0.53 -9.32 -1.19
C ARG A 71 2.04 -9.25 -1.38
N THR A 72 2.68 -8.35 -0.66
CA THR A 72 4.14 -8.22 -0.59
C THR A 72 4.57 -7.92 0.84
N TYR A 73 5.81 -8.30 1.17
CA TYR A 73 6.35 -8.22 2.52
C TYR A 73 7.81 -7.78 2.46
N SER A 74 8.34 -7.27 3.57
CA SER A 74 9.77 -6.97 3.66
C SER A 74 10.58 -8.27 3.56
N VAL A 75 11.66 -8.21 2.81
CA VAL A 75 12.64 -9.30 2.72
C VAL A 75 13.69 -9.14 3.82
N TRP A 76 14.31 -10.25 4.23
CA TRP A 76 15.43 -10.21 5.17
C TRP A 76 16.68 -9.64 4.49
N PRO A 77 17.63 -9.06 5.26
CA PRO A 77 18.83 -8.44 4.69
C PRO A 77 19.67 -9.35 3.79
N ASP A 78 19.70 -10.65 4.06
CA ASP A 78 20.41 -11.64 3.25
C ASP A 78 19.82 -11.80 1.85
N LEU A 79 18.49 -11.84 1.74
CA LEU A 79 17.82 -11.83 0.43
C LEU A 79 17.90 -10.46 -0.22
N GLU A 80 17.75 -9.37 0.54
CA GLU A 80 17.84 -8.00 0.00
C GLU A 80 19.17 -7.76 -0.71
N GLU A 81 20.29 -8.16 -0.10
CA GLU A 81 21.63 -8.04 -0.69
C GLU A 81 21.74 -8.79 -2.03
N LEU A 82 21.29 -10.04 -2.07
CA LEU A 82 21.30 -10.85 -3.28
C LEU A 82 20.38 -10.27 -4.37
N MET A 83 19.20 -9.78 -3.99
CA MET A 83 18.26 -9.14 -4.90
C MET A 83 18.88 -7.91 -5.56
N ARG A 84 19.59 -7.08 -4.79
CA ARG A 84 20.30 -5.91 -5.31
C ARG A 84 21.45 -6.30 -6.24
N GLU A 85 22.26 -7.27 -5.86
CA GLU A 85 23.37 -7.78 -6.67
C GLU A 85 22.89 -8.31 -8.03
N HIS A 86 21.75 -9.01 -8.05
CA HIS A 86 21.23 -9.69 -9.24
C HIS A 86 20.14 -8.89 -9.98
N GLY A 87 19.82 -7.68 -9.52
CA GLY A 87 18.78 -6.84 -10.12
C GLY A 87 17.37 -7.44 -10.05
N VAL A 88 17.07 -8.22 -9.01
CA VAL A 88 15.72 -8.75 -8.75
C VAL A 88 14.95 -7.71 -7.93
N PRO A 89 13.86 -7.12 -8.45
CA PRO A 89 13.13 -6.09 -7.72
C PRO A 89 12.24 -6.70 -6.63
N GLN A 90 11.78 -5.85 -5.71
CA GLN A 90 10.71 -6.20 -4.78
C GLN A 90 9.50 -6.80 -5.52
N PHE A 91 8.92 -7.84 -4.92
CA PHE A 91 7.93 -8.69 -5.57
C PHE A 91 6.72 -9.04 -4.70
N THR A 92 5.64 -9.47 -5.35
CA THR A 92 4.48 -10.05 -4.68
C THR A 92 4.61 -11.55 -4.45
N VAL A 93 4.15 -12.07 -3.32
CA VAL A 93 4.27 -13.50 -2.99
C VAL A 93 3.29 -14.38 -3.76
N ASP A 94 2.16 -13.83 -4.22
CA ASP A 94 1.10 -14.58 -4.88
C ASP A 94 1.52 -15.04 -6.29
N SER A 95 2.08 -14.12 -7.10
CA SER A 95 2.45 -14.40 -8.51
C SER A 95 3.89 -13.98 -8.86
N HIS A 96 4.70 -13.56 -7.89
CA HIS A 96 6.08 -13.10 -8.10
C HIS A 96 6.18 -12.01 -9.15
N ARG A 97 5.32 -11.00 -9.05
CA ARG A 97 5.33 -9.84 -9.95
C ARG A 97 6.10 -8.68 -9.32
N PRO A 98 6.86 -7.91 -10.11
CA PRO A 98 7.50 -6.69 -9.61
C PRO A 98 6.46 -5.73 -9.04
N VAL A 99 6.67 -5.22 -7.83
CA VAL A 99 5.73 -4.29 -7.16
C VAL A 99 5.50 -3.02 -7.98
N LYS A 100 6.51 -2.55 -8.71
CA LYS A 100 6.40 -1.39 -9.60
C LYS A 100 5.41 -1.58 -10.77
N ALA A 101 5.00 -2.81 -11.09
CA ALA A 101 4.06 -3.10 -12.18
C ALA A 101 2.58 -2.87 -11.80
N PHE A 102 2.28 -2.62 -10.52
CA PHE A 102 0.93 -2.42 -10.02
C PHE A 102 0.48 -0.95 -10.16
N ASP A 103 -0.83 -0.71 -10.10
CA ASP A 103 -1.37 0.65 -10.09
C ASP A 103 -1.23 1.30 -8.70
N VAL A 104 -1.27 0.48 -7.65
CA VAL A 104 -1.25 0.92 -6.25
C VAL A 104 -0.31 0.05 -5.43
N LEU A 105 0.53 0.68 -4.62
CA LEU A 105 1.24 0.06 -3.50
C LEU A 105 0.56 0.52 -2.20
N GLY A 106 -0.27 -0.34 -1.61
CA GLY A 106 -1.00 -0.07 -0.37
C GLY A 106 -0.25 -0.59 0.84
N LEU A 107 0.25 0.30 1.69
CA LEU A 107 1.02 -0.01 2.90
C LEU A 107 0.10 -0.03 4.12
N SER A 108 0.12 -1.12 4.88
CA SER A 108 -0.63 -1.23 6.15
C SER A 108 0.32 -1.18 7.34
N PHE A 109 0.36 -0.06 8.05
CA PHE A 109 1.23 0.13 9.21
C PHE A 109 0.51 -0.21 10.51
N SER A 110 0.98 -1.27 11.19
CA SER A 110 0.62 -1.53 12.60
C SER A 110 1.36 -0.62 13.57
N THR A 111 2.61 -0.24 13.25
CA THR A 111 3.50 0.60 14.06
C THR A 111 4.40 1.45 13.16
N GLU A 112 5.00 2.50 13.72
CA GLU A 112 5.93 3.41 13.04
C GLU A 112 7.26 2.75 12.67
N LEU A 113 7.58 1.59 13.27
CA LEU A 113 8.79 0.83 12.93
C LEU A 113 8.79 0.33 11.48
N GLY A 114 7.61 0.23 10.86
CA GLY A 114 7.47 -0.16 9.46
C GLY A 114 7.93 0.91 8.46
N TYR A 115 8.17 2.16 8.88
CA TYR A 115 8.51 3.24 7.95
C TYR A 115 9.84 3.03 7.24
N THR A 116 10.87 2.56 7.95
CA THR A 116 12.17 2.27 7.32
C THR A 116 12.06 1.10 6.33
N ASN A 117 11.23 0.11 6.65
CA ASN A 117 10.98 -1.04 5.80
C ASN A 117 10.21 -0.64 4.53
N MET A 118 9.27 0.29 4.63
CA MET A 118 8.64 0.92 3.46
C MET A 118 9.70 1.56 2.55
N LEU A 119 10.63 2.35 3.10
CA LEU A 119 11.67 3.01 2.30
C LEU A 119 12.57 1.98 1.59
N ALA A 120 12.98 0.93 2.29
CA ALA A 120 13.75 -0.17 1.70
C ALA A 120 13.00 -0.85 0.54
N ALA A 121 11.70 -1.12 0.71
CA ALA A 121 10.90 -1.73 -0.34
C ALA A 121 10.64 -0.81 -1.54
N LEU A 122 10.45 0.50 -1.33
CA LEU A 122 10.34 1.47 -2.42
C LEU A 122 11.62 1.48 -3.28
N ASP A 123 12.77 1.57 -2.61
CA ASP A 123 14.08 1.55 -3.26
C ASP A 123 14.32 0.23 -4.01
N LEU A 124 14.06 -0.92 -3.37
CA LEU A 124 14.19 -2.24 -3.99
C LEU A 124 13.19 -2.48 -5.13
N SER A 125 12.04 -1.81 -5.12
CA SER A 125 11.07 -1.83 -6.22
C SER A 125 11.50 -0.97 -7.41
N GLY A 126 12.48 -0.08 -7.22
CA GLY A 126 12.80 0.98 -8.18
C GLY A 126 11.71 2.05 -8.28
N ILE A 127 10.88 2.22 -7.25
CA ILE A 127 9.90 3.31 -7.16
C ILE A 127 10.62 4.52 -6.54
N PRO A 128 10.51 5.73 -7.11
CA PRO A 128 11.11 6.92 -6.51
C PRO A 128 10.71 7.09 -5.04
N LEU A 129 11.72 7.31 -4.18
CA LEU A 129 11.53 7.44 -2.74
C LEU A 129 10.62 8.63 -2.42
N GLU A 130 10.97 9.82 -2.91
CA GLU A 130 10.16 11.01 -2.71
C GLU A 130 8.96 11.02 -3.66
N ALA A 131 7.77 11.33 -3.13
CA ALA A 131 6.53 11.34 -3.89
C ALA A 131 6.58 12.35 -5.06
N LYS A 132 7.31 13.45 -4.90
CA LYS A 132 7.47 14.50 -5.93
C LYS A 132 8.20 14.02 -7.19
N ASP A 133 8.99 12.95 -7.09
CA ASP A 133 9.79 12.40 -8.18
C ASP A 133 9.04 11.29 -8.95
N ARG A 134 7.82 10.94 -8.53
CA ARG A 134 7.01 9.88 -9.15
C ARG A 134 6.28 10.37 -10.39
N GLY A 135 6.39 9.60 -11.46
CA GLY A 135 5.76 9.85 -12.74
C GLY A 135 4.34 9.28 -12.86
N LEU A 136 3.82 9.34 -14.09
CA LEU A 136 2.50 8.82 -14.45
C LEU A 136 2.39 7.30 -14.31
N ASP A 137 3.49 6.59 -14.57
CA ASP A 137 3.53 5.13 -14.62
C ASP A 137 4.06 4.49 -13.33
N ASP A 138 4.48 5.30 -12.34
CA ASP A 138 4.79 4.79 -11.00
C ASP A 138 3.49 4.53 -10.22
N PRO A 139 3.44 3.47 -9.38
CA PRO A 139 2.26 3.20 -8.56
C PRO A 139 1.93 4.36 -7.63
N ILE A 140 0.65 4.49 -7.26
CA ILE A 140 0.24 5.34 -6.14
C ILE A 140 0.65 4.65 -4.85
N VAL A 141 1.53 5.28 -4.07
CA VAL A 141 1.98 4.76 -2.78
C VAL A 141 1.05 5.30 -1.70
N MET A 142 0.30 4.40 -1.07
CA MET A 142 -0.73 4.77 -0.11
C MET A 142 -0.44 4.19 1.26
N ALA A 143 -0.47 5.02 2.29
CA ALA A 143 -0.34 4.58 3.67
C ALA A 143 -1.72 4.38 4.32
N GLY A 144 -1.88 3.31 5.10
CA GLY A 144 -3.04 3.05 5.94
C GLY A 144 -2.63 2.30 7.20
N GLY A 145 -3.63 1.85 7.96
CA GLY A 145 -3.42 1.18 9.24
C GLY A 145 -3.33 2.14 10.43
N HIS A 146 -3.16 1.58 11.63
CA HIS A 146 -3.25 2.32 12.88
C HIS A 146 -2.17 3.42 13.00
N ALA A 147 -0.96 3.18 12.50
CA ALA A 147 0.12 4.16 12.57
C ALA A 147 0.01 5.27 11.50
N ALA A 148 -0.83 5.12 10.48
CA ALA A 148 -1.07 6.15 9.47
C ALA A 148 -1.93 7.33 9.96
N PHE A 149 -2.38 7.30 11.23
CA PHE A 149 -3.11 8.41 11.87
C PHE A 149 -2.28 9.70 11.97
N ASN A 150 -0.95 9.60 11.96
CA ASN A 150 -0.05 10.75 11.86
C ASN A 150 0.92 10.54 10.68
N PRO A 151 0.50 10.87 9.44
CA PRO A 151 1.31 10.61 8.25
C PRO A 151 2.46 11.60 8.08
N GLU A 152 2.55 12.66 8.89
CA GLU A 152 3.57 13.72 8.77
C GLU A 152 5.01 13.18 8.69
N PRO A 153 5.45 12.19 9.48
CA PRO A 153 6.82 11.67 9.40
C PRO A 153 7.16 10.99 8.07
N ILE A 154 6.16 10.55 7.31
CA ILE A 154 6.32 9.86 6.02
C ILE A 154 5.72 10.63 4.84
N ALA A 155 5.26 11.86 5.07
CA ALA A 155 4.51 12.67 4.11
C ALA A 155 5.24 12.87 2.78
N ASP A 156 6.58 13.03 2.83
CA ASP A 156 7.41 13.21 1.63
C ASP A 156 7.54 11.94 0.79
N PHE A 157 7.22 10.77 1.36
CA PHE A 157 7.43 9.45 0.74
C PHE A 157 6.13 8.76 0.33
N ILE A 158 4.96 9.34 0.61
CA ILE A 158 3.66 8.75 0.25
C ILE A 158 2.85 9.72 -0.61
N ASP A 159 2.04 9.17 -1.50
CA ASP A 159 1.13 9.97 -2.32
C ASP A 159 -0.16 10.30 -1.58
N CYS A 160 -0.65 9.33 -0.78
CA CYS A 160 -1.87 9.46 -0.01
C CYS A 160 -1.79 8.68 1.31
N ALA A 161 -2.44 9.18 2.35
CA ALA A 161 -2.72 8.46 3.58
C ALA A 161 -4.23 8.27 3.75
N VAL A 162 -4.65 7.05 4.08
CA VAL A 162 -6.02 6.67 4.40
C VAL A 162 -6.21 6.71 5.91
N ILE A 163 -7.11 7.57 6.38
CA ILE A 163 -7.48 7.75 7.78
C ILE A 163 -8.92 7.28 7.96
N GLY A 164 -9.12 6.23 8.75
CA GLY A 164 -10.44 5.68 9.06
C GLY A 164 -10.62 4.27 8.51
N ASP A 165 -11.79 4.02 7.91
CA ASP A 165 -12.18 2.71 7.40
C ASP A 165 -11.47 2.39 6.08
N GLY A 166 -10.47 1.51 6.18
CA GLY A 166 -9.71 1.06 5.03
C GLY A 166 -10.54 0.24 4.04
N GLU A 167 -11.57 -0.48 4.49
CA GLU A 167 -12.37 -1.38 3.64
C GLU A 167 -13.19 -0.59 2.62
N GLN A 168 -13.85 0.49 3.08
CA GLN A 168 -14.56 1.39 2.17
C GLN A 168 -13.59 2.19 1.31
N ALA A 169 -12.50 2.69 1.90
CA ALA A 169 -11.53 3.50 1.17
C ALA A 169 -10.91 2.74 -0.01
N VAL A 170 -10.53 1.46 0.14
CA VAL A 170 -9.94 0.70 -0.99
C VAL A 170 -10.91 0.53 -2.16
N LEU A 171 -12.21 0.42 -1.90
CA LEU A 171 -13.24 0.33 -2.94
C LEU A 171 -13.41 1.67 -3.68
N GLU A 172 -13.49 2.77 -2.94
CA GLU A 172 -13.61 4.11 -3.52
C GLU A 172 -12.38 4.50 -4.34
N VAL A 173 -11.17 4.25 -3.80
CA VAL A 173 -9.90 4.46 -4.52
C VAL A 173 -9.86 3.62 -5.80
N THR A 174 -10.25 2.35 -5.70
CA THR A 174 -10.30 1.46 -6.87
C THR A 174 -11.25 1.98 -7.95
N ALA A 175 -12.43 2.48 -7.57
CA ALA A 175 -13.38 3.06 -8.51
C ALA A 175 -12.82 4.32 -9.19
N ILE A 176 -12.14 5.19 -8.45
CA ILE A 176 -11.51 6.41 -8.97
C ILE A 176 -10.39 6.09 -9.96
N ILE A 177 -9.48 5.18 -9.61
CA ILE A 177 -8.39 4.76 -10.49
C ILE A 177 -8.95 4.13 -11.77
N ARG A 178 -9.96 3.26 -11.63
CA ARG A 178 -10.62 2.62 -12.77
C ARG A 178 -11.21 3.65 -13.73
N ALA A 179 -12.00 4.60 -13.20
CA ALA A 179 -12.62 5.66 -14.00
C ALA A 179 -11.55 6.53 -14.68
N TRP A 180 -10.54 6.97 -13.94
CA TRP A 180 -9.45 7.79 -14.48
C TRP A 180 -8.66 7.08 -15.59
N LYS A 181 -8.39 5.77 -15.44
CA LYS A 181 -7.76 4.96 -16.51
C LYS A 181 -8.67 4.84 -17.74
N ALA A 182 -9.97 4.59 -17.53
CA ALA A 182 -10.95 4.47 -18.62
C ALA A 182 -11.14 5.78 -19.40
N GLU A 183 -10.99 6.93 -18.75
CA GLU A 183 -10.99 8.26 -19.36
C GLU A 183 -9.70 8.60 -20.13
N GLY A 184 -8.71 7.70 -20.15
CA GLY A 184 -7.43 7.94 -20.83
C GLY A 184 -6.43 8.74 -19.99
N ARG A 185 -6.52 8.66 -18.65
CA ARG A 185 -5.60 9.30 -17.69
C ARG A 185 -5.50 10.84 -17.83
N PRO A 186 -6.65 11.56 -17.89
CA PRO A 186 -6.65 13.01 -18.06
C PRO A 186 -5.93 13.71 -16.91
N GLY A 187 -5.19 14.79 -17.21
CA GLY A 187 -4.46 15.57 -16.22
C GLY A 187 -3.31 14.83 -15.51
N GLY A 188 -3.00 13.60 -15.92
CA GLY A 188 -1.91 12.81 -15.38
C GLY A 188 -2.07 12.46 -13.90
N ARG A 189 -0.93 12.23 -13.23
CA ARG A 189 -0.87 11.83 -11.81
C ARG A 189 -1.51 12.87 -10.89
N GLU A 190 -1.28 14.16 -11.14
CA GLU A 190 -1.80 15.24 -10.28
C GLU A 190 -3.33 15.26 -10.22
N GLU A 191 -4.00 15.05 -11.36
CA GLU A 191 -5.46 14.96 -11.41
C GLU A 191 -5.97 13.72 -10.66
N LEU A 192 -5.29 12.57 -10.77
CA LEU A 192 -5.63 11.40 -9.99
C LEU A 192 -5.51 11.68 -8.48
N LEU A 193 -4.40 12.26 -8.03
CA LEU A 193 -4.22 12.64 -6.62
C LEU A 193 -5.27 13.64 -6.15
N PHE A 194 -5.65 14.60 -7.00
CA PHE A 194 -6.72 15.54 -6.70
C PHE A 194 -8.08 14.87 -6.54
N ARG A 195 -8.41 13.88 -7.38
CA ARG A 195 -9.64 13.08 -7.25
C ARG A 195 -9.62 12.26 -5.96
N LEU A 196 -8.49 11.64 -5.62
CA LEU A 196 -8.32 10.89 -4.39
C LEU A 196 -8.44 11.79 -3.14
N ALA A 197 -7.88 12.99 -3.16
CA ALA A 197 -7.97 13.95 -2.05
C ALA A 197 -9.41 14.44 -1.76
N LYS A 198 -10.33 14.32 -2.73
CA LYS A 198 -11.75 14.68 -2.53
C LYS A 198 -12.56 13.56 -1.87
N THR A 199 -11.99 12.37 -1.76
CA THR A 199 -12.62 11.19 -1.19
C THR A 199 -12.57 11.24 0.33
N ALA A 200 -13.66 10.85 0.99
CA ALA A 200 -13.72 10.83 2.45
C ALA A 200 -12.71 9.80 2.99
N GLY A 201 -11.70 10.28 3.73
CA GLY A 201 -10.69 9.42 4.36
C GLY A 201 -9.32 9.40 3.67
N CYS A 202 -9.16 10.02 2.49
CA CYS A 202 -7.85 10.16 1.84
C CYS A 202 -7.26 11.55 2.10
N THR A 203 -6.01 11.62 2.56
CA THR A 203 -5.25 12.85 2.71
C THR A 203 -4.01 12.78 1.83
N CYS A 204 -3.75 13.80 1.01
CA CYS A 204 -2.60 13.82 0.08
C CYS A 204 -1.59 14.87 0.55
N PRO A 205 -0.46 14.46 1.18
CA PRO A 205 0.51 15.41 1.75
C PRO A 205 1.30 16.16 0.67
N ALA A 206 1.60 15.50 -0.46
CA ALA A 206 2.50 16.02 -1.49
C ALA A 206 1.88 17.07 -2.44
N SER A 207 0.56 17.33 -2.39
CA SER A 207 -0.08 18.26 -3.33
C SER A 207 0.28 19.72 -2.98
N THR A 208 1.30 20.26 -3.63
CA THR A 208 1.85 21.59 -3.33
C THR A 208 1.00 22.73 -3.93
N THR A 209 -0.02 22.44 -4.76
CA THR A 209 -0.63 23.46 -5.64
C THR A 209 -1.96 24.04 -5.17
N SER A 210 -2.51 23.69 -3.99
CA SER A 210 -3.61 24.50 -3.43
C SER A 210 -3.64 24.50 -1.91
N SER A 211 -3.88 25.68 -1.33
CA SER A 211 -4.10 25.92 0.10
C SER A 211 -5.28 25.14 0.71
N THR A 212 -5.96 24.32 -0.10
CA THR A 212 -7.18 23.58 0.26
C THR A 212 -6.87 22.16 0.73
N CYS A 213 -5.76 21.54 0.29
CA CYS A 213 -5.48 20.12 0.60
C CYS A 213 -4.81 19.91 1.97
N ARG A 214 -4.15 20.94 2.54
CA ARG A 214 -3.67 20.91 3.93
C ARG A 214 -4.80 20.90 4.97
N THR A 215 -6.05 21.13 4.55
CA THR A 215 -7.18 21.43 5.46
C THR A 215 -8.30 20.38 5.44
N ALA A 216 -8.08 19.20 4.85
CA ALA A 216 -9.09 18.13 4.85
C ALA A 216 -9.27 17.43 6.21
N VAL A 217 -8.51 17.82 7.24
CA VAL A 217 -8.80 17.45 8.63
C VAL A 217 -9.57 18.59 9.29
N SER A 218 -10.90 18.50 9.27
CA SER A 218 -11.71 19.29 10.19
C SER A 218 -11.36 18.90 11.62
N PRO A 219 -11.16 19.85 12.56
CA PRO A 219 -10.94 19.55 13.99
C PRO A 219 -12.06 18.69 14.64
N ALA A 220 -13.18 18.48 13.94
CA ALA A 220 -14.29 17.67 14.39
C ALA A 220 -13.99 16.15 14.45
N SER A 221 -13.14 15.61 13.57
CA SER A 221 -12.80 14.17 13.58
C SER A 221 -11.91 13.77 14.76
N TYR A 222 -11.14 14.72 15.32
CA TYR A 222 -10.34 14.50 16.53
C TYR A 222 -11.20 14.35 17.80
N ARG A 223 -12.37 15.01 17.85
CA ARG A 223 -13.24 14.97 19.04
C ARG A 223 -14.11 13.72 19.13
N SER A 224 -14.40 13.04 18.03
CA SER A 224 -15.22 11.82 18.07
C SER A 224 -14.45 10.64 18.68
N ALA A 225 -13.15 10.51 18.39
CA ALA A 225 -12.32 9.43 18.92
C ALA A 225 -11.98 9.59 20.42
N ALA A 226 -11.93 10.82 20.94
CA ALA A 226 -11.61 11.08 22.34
C ALA A 226 -12.83 10.98 23.29
N VAL A 227 -14.07 11.08 22.77
CA VAL A 227 -15.29 11.12 23.61
C VAL A 227 -15.84 9.72 23.92
N SER A 228 -15.40 8.66 23.24
CA SER A 228 -15.82 7.28 23.53
C SER A 228 -15.09 6.62 24.72
N ARG A 229 -14.11 7.29 25.33
CA ARG A 229 -13.43 6.84 26.56
C ARG A 229 -13.45 7.91 27.64
N GLY A 230 -14.61 8.19 28.21
CA GLY A 230 -14.67 9.03 29.40
C GLY A 230 -16.07 9.44 29.81
N ALA A 231 -16.84 8.52 30.40
CA ALA A 231 -17.72 8.79 31.54
C ALA A 231 -18.57 7.56 31.91
N SER A 232 -18.26 6.94 33.05
CA SER A 232 -19.31 6.47 33.95
C SER A 232 -18.99 7.01 35.35
N PRO A 233 -19.79 7.92 35.92
CA PRO A 233 -19.65 8.30 37.32
C PRO A 233 -20.22 7.21 38.24
N SER A 234 -19.70 7.19 39.47
CA SER A 234 -19.92 6.21 40.54
C SER A 234 -21.39 5.89 40.88
N THR A 235 -21.63 4.71 41.48
CA THR A 235 -22.24 4.54 42.83
C THR A 235 -22.56 3.09 43.17
N ARG A 236 -21.77 2.47 44.06
CA ARG A 236 -22.12 1.95 45.40
C ARG A 236 -21.03 1.02 45.92
#